data_AF-A0A918A9T7-F1
#
_entry.id   AF-A0A918A9T7-F1
#
_cell.length_a   1.000
_cell.length_b   1.000
_cell.length_c   1.000
_cell.angle_alpha   90.00
_cell.angle_beta   90.00
_cell.angle_gamma   90.00
#
_symmetry.space_group_name_H-M   'P 1'
#
loop_
_entity.id
_entity.type
_entity.pdbx_description
1 polymer ?
#
loop_
_entity_poly.entity_id
_entity_poly.type
_entity_poly.pdbx_seq_one_letter_code
_entity_poly.pdbx_strand_id
1 'polypeptide(L)'
;MLTLPPRQGFTVTAMTDPRSRLIGVLLLTSLVAMMTAAVIVVPSGLTLNPADPAATLTAVAERTGLHLIELAFDVLGWLTLTAAGLAMTARPGGPMAGGLLAAAGLAGLLHDAGNLALTQLAATTTAASAALAVMLTAKWMVNLAGLLWVAATVAAATGSPMSTRLRVAGLVAAISGLAAVVLPWTTGTAGPTAALEQLGYVLHLPIMLWYGVLGWRSLRSGRLRLGR
;
A
#
# COMPACT_ATOMS: atom_id res chain seq x y z
N MET A 1 48.26 49.35 5.30
CA MET A 1 48.19 48.00 4.67
C MET A 1 47.42 47.11 5.66
N LEU A 2 46.12 46.92 5.45
CA LEU A 2 45.23 46.16 6.33
C LEU A 2 45.02 44.77 5.71
N THR A 3 45.63 43.74 6.30
CA THR A 3 45.43 42.34 5.94
C THR A 3 44.10 41.86 6.51
N LEU A 4 43.11 41.64 5.64
CA LEU A 4 41.88 40.92 5.99
C LEU A 4 42.18 39.43 6.19
N PRO A 5 41.57 38.77 7.19
CA PRO A 5 41.74 37.33 7.37
C PRO A 5 41.04 36.55 6.24
N PRO A 6 41.56 35.36 5.89
CA PRO A 6 40.99 34.53 4.84
C PRO A 6 39.60 34.04 5.27
N ARG A 7 38.59 34.26 4.40
CA ARG A 7 37.26 33.65 4.54
C ARG A 7 37.43 32.13 4.55
N GLN A 8 37.17 31.51 5.69
CA GLN A 8 37.06 30.06 5.77
C GLN A 8 35.93 29.62 4.84
N GLY A 9 36.31 28.93 3.76
CA GLY A 9 35.39 28.24 2.88
C GLY A 9 34.73 27.12 3.65
N PHE A 10 33.53 27.37 4.15
CA PHE A 10 32.64 26.32 4.63
C PHE A 10 32.14 25.53 3.43
N THR A 11 32.82 24.44 3.09
CA THR A 11 32.28 23.42 2.20
C THR A 11 31.18 22.69 2.96
N VAL A 12 29.97 23.23 2.97
CA VAL A 12 28.81 22.53 3.53
C VAL A 12 28.41 21.46 2.53
N THR A 13 28.93 20.24 2.73
CA THR A 13 28.40 19.05 2.07
C THR A 13 26.93 18.91 2.46
N ALA A 14 26.04 18.99 1.47
CA ALA A 14 24.62 18.76 1.66
C ALA A 14 24.40 17.35 2.24
N MET A 15 24.20 17.24 3.55
CA MET A 15 23.84 15.98 4.17
C MET A 15 22.40 15.63 3.80
N THR A 16 22.28 14.69 2.88
CA THR A 16 21.02 14.12 2.45
C THR A 16 20.41 13.37 3.64
N ASP A 17 19.17 13.68 4.06
CA ASP A 17 18.50 12.92 5.14
C ASP A 17 18.27 11.46 4.68
N PRO A 18 19.04 10.48 5.21
CA PRO A 18 18.97 9.09 4.76
C PRO A 18 17.61 8.46 5.05
N ARG A 19 16.94 8.89 6.13
CA ARG A 19 15.62 8.38 6.51
C ARG A 19 14.54 8.84 5.53
N SER A 20 14.54 10.13 5.17
CA SER A 20 13.60 10.63 4.15
C SER A 20 13.79 9.91 2.80
N ARG A 21 15.05 9.62 2.42
CA ARG A 21 15.32 8.83 1.22
C ARG A 21 14.78 7.41 1.33
N LEU A 22 15.02 6.72 2.45
CA LEU A 22 14.51 5.38 2.69
C LEU A 22 12.98 5.32 2.61
N ILE A 23 12.27 6.23 3.31
CA ILE A 23 10.81 6.34 3.22
C ILE A 23 10.37 6.53 1.76
N GLY A 24 11.08 7.40 1.04
CA GLY A 24 10.82 7.67 -0.37
C GLY A 24 10.93 6.44 -1.26
N VAL A 25 12.01 5.67 -1.13
CA VAL A 25 12.22 4.41 -1.86
C VAL A 25 11.13 3.42 -1.50
N LEU A 26 10.87 3.19 -0.22
CA LEU A 26 9.91 2.18 0.24
C LEU A 26 8.48 2.46 -0.26
N LEU A 27 8.01 3.71 -0.18
CA LEU A 27 6.69 4.10 -0.69
C LEU A 27 6.57 3.91 -2.21
N LEU A 28 7.62 4.25 -2.96
CA LEU A 28 7.61 4.10 -4.41
C LEU A 28 7.72 2.64 -4.84
N THR A 29 8.53 1.83 -4.15
CA THR A 29 8.59 0.38 -4.37
C THR A 29 7.24 -0.25 -4.08
N SER A 30 6.59 0.14 -2.97
CA SER A 30 5.24 -0.33 -2.62
C SER A 30 4.23 -0.03 -3.72
N LEU A 31 4.20 1.22 -4.21
CA LEU A 31 3.35 1.63 -5.32
C LEU A 31 3.59 0.78 -6.57
N VAL A 32 4.84 0.65 -7.01
CA VAL A 32 5.18 -0.10 -8.23
C VAL A 32 4.80 -1.57 -8.09
N ALA A 33 5.09 -2.19 -6.95
CA ALA A 33 4.79 -3.59 -6.69
C ALA A 33 3.28 -3.85 -6.71
N MET A 34 2.48 -3.06 -5.96
CA MET A 34 1.03 -3.20 -5.93
C MET A 34 0.37 -2.93 -7.28
N MET A 35 0.86 -1.93 -8.04
CA MET A 35 0.36 -1.69 -9.40
C MET A 35 0.68 -2.86 -10.34
N THR A 36 1.85 -3.49 -10.16
CA THR A 36 2.24 -4.67 -10.95
C THR A 36 1.35 -5.86 -10.62
N ALA A 37 1.10 -6.14 -9.34
CA ALA A 37 0.17 -7.18 -8.90
C ALA A 37 -1.24 -6.94 -9.44
N ALA A 38 -1.77 -5.70 -9.33
CA ALA A 38 -3.08 -5.33 -9.85
C ALA A 38 -3.19 -5.57 -11.38
N VAL A 39 -2.15 -5.24 -12.15
CA VAL A 39 -2.09 -5.46 -13.59
C VAL A 39 -2.04 -6.96 -13.95
N ILE A 40 -1.55 -7.81 -13.04
CA ILE A 40 -1.58 -9.26 -13.23
C ILE A 40 -2.93 -9.84 -12.81
N VAL A 41 -3.40 -9.57 -11.59
CA VAL A 41 -4.56 -10.24 -10.98
C VAL A 41 -5.87 -9.93 -11.72
N VAL A 42 -6.09 -8.65 -12.07
CA VAL A 42 -7.36 -8.16 -12.63
C VAL A 42 -7.69 -8.78 -13.99
N PRO A 43 -6.82 -8.72 -15.02
CA PRO A 43 -7.13 -9.33 -16.31
C PRO A 43 -7.06 -10.87 -16.27
N SER A 44 -6.38 -11.44 -15.28
CA SER A 44 -6.20 -12.90 -15.18
C SER A 44 -7.32 -13.62 -14.46
N GLY A 45 -8.32 -12.91 -13.93
CA GLY A 45 -9.43 -13.51 -13.20
C GLY A 45 -8.98 -14.25 -11.93
N LEU A 46 -7.84 -13.84 -11.36
CA LEU A 46 -7.26 -14.44 -10.15
C LEU A 46 -7.72 -13.75 -8.87
N THR A 47 -8.61 -12.77 -8.97
CA THR A 47 -9.18 -12.13 -7.79
C THR A 47 -9.99 -13.14 -6.99
N LEU A 48 -9.73 -13.18 -5.68
CA LEU A 48 -10.46 -14.05 -4.76
C LEU A 48 -11.96 -13.82 -4.86
N ASN A 49 -12.75 -14.88 -5.10
CA ASN A 49 -14.20 -14.80 -5.12
C ASN A 49 -14.84 -15.80 -4.14
N PRO A 50 -15.17 -15.37 -2.90
CA PRO A 50 -15.85 -16.23 -1.93
C PRO A 50 -17.23 -16.72 -2.38
N ALA A 51 -17.88 -16.07 -3.35
CA ALA A 51 -19.17 -16.50 -3.89
C ALA A 51 -19.07 -17.77 -4.74
N ASP A 52 -17.88 -18.03 -5.30
CA ASP A 52 -17.58 -19.27 -6.04
C ASP A 52 -16.18 -19.80 -5.68
N PRO A 53 -16.06 -20.48 -4.52
CA PRO A 53 -14.79 -21.04 -4.08
C PRO A 53 -14.22 -22.07 -5.06
N ALA A 54 -15.08 -22.82 -5.75
CA ALA A 54 -14.68 -23.88 -6.68
C ALA A 54 -14.06 -23.28 -7.95
N ALA A 55 -14.69 -22.26 -8.54
CA ALA A 55 -14.12 -21.56 -9.68
C ALA A 55 -12.81 -20.84 -9.30
N THR A 56 -12.74 -20.25 -8.11
CA THR A 56 -11.49 -19.60 -7.63
C THR A 56 -10.36 -20.63 -7.50
N LEU A 57 -10.61 -21.77 -6.85
CA LEU A 57 -9.61 -22.85 -6.74
C LEU A 57 -9.17 -23.36 -8.11
N THR A 58 -10.10 -23.53 -9.04
CA THR A 58 -9.81 -23.98 -10.41
C THR A 58 -8.93 -22.98 -11.14
N ALA A 59 -9.26 -21.69 -11.09
CA ALA A 59 -8.48 -20.63 -11.73
C ALA A 59 -7.06 -20.55 -11.16
N VAL A 60 -6.90 -20.67 -9.84
CA VAL A 60 -5.59 -20.71 -9.17
C VAL A 60 -4.81 -21.96 -9.58
N ALA A 61 -5.43 -23.14 -9.62
CA ALA A 61 -4.79 -24.37 -10.04
C ALA A 61 -4.27 -24.27 -11.49
N GLU A 62 -5.11 -23.81 -12.42
CA GLU A 62 -4.76 -23.63 -13.83
C GLU A 62 -3.66 -22.60 -14.06
N ARG A 63 -3.53 -21.60 -13.19
CA ARG A 63 -2.62 -20.46 -13.37
C ARG A 63 -1.69 -20.26 -12.17
N THR A 64 -1.28 -21.36 -11.54
CA THR A 64 -0.50 -21.34 -10.28
C THR A 64 0.74 -20.44 -10.39
N GLY A 65 1.50 -20.54 -11.48
CA GLY A 65 2.70 -19.72 -11.67
C GLY A 65 2.40 -18.22 -11.72
N LEU A 66 1.28 -17.83 -12.35
CA LEU A 66 0.87 -16.44 -12.44
C LEU A 66 0.36 -15.90 -11.10
N HIS A 67 -0.38 -16.73 -10.36
CA HIS A 67 -0.83 -16.41 -9.00
C HIS A 67 0.35 -16.23 -8.04
N LEU A 68 1.39 -17.08 -8.12
CA LEU A 68 2.60 -16.93 -7.29
C LEU A 68 3.43 -15.69 -7.64
N ILE A 69 3.51 -15.32 -8.93
CA ILE A 69 4.21 -14.09 -9.35
C ILE A 69 3.46 -12.86 -8.84
N GLU A 70 2.14 -12.83 -9.00
CA GLU A 70 1.28 -11.78 -8.48
C GLU A 70 1.42 -11.64 -6.96
N LEU A 71 1.30 -12.75 -6.24
CA LEU A 71 1.48 -12.80 -4.79
C LEU A 71 2.86 -12.31 -4.34
N ALA A 72 3.92 -12.60 -5.09
CA ALA A 72 5.26 -12.09 -4.78
C ALA A 72 5.31 -10.56 -4.86
N PHE A 73 4.64 -9.95 -5.84
CA PHE A 73 4.54 -8.50 -5.95
C PHE A 73 3.66 -7.91 -4.85
N ASP A 74 2.54 -8.54 -4.51
CA ASP A 74 1.69 -8.07 -3.40
C ASP A 74 2.44 -8.12 -2.06
N VAL A 75 3.12 -9.21 -1.76
CA VAL A 75 3.93 -9.35 -0.53
C VAL A 75 5.01 -8.27 -0.46
N LEU A 76 5.71 -8.02 -1.57
CA LEU A 76 6.70 -6.94 -1.65
C LEU A 76 6.04 -5.57 -1.45
N GLY A 77 4.87 -5.36 -2.03
CA GLY A 77 4.06 -4.15 -1.90
C GLY A 77 3.71 -3.86 -0.44
N TRP A 78 3.11 -4.82 0.25
CA TRP A 78 2.71 -4.68 1.65
C TRP A 78 3.89 -4.60 2.60
N LEU A 79 4.95 -5.40 2.39
CA LEU A 79 6.15 -5.37 3.22
C LEU A 79 6.85 -4.00 3.16
N THR A 80 6.99 -3.45 1.96
CA THR A 80 7.59 -2.12 1.79
C THR A 80 6.69 -1.02 2.34
N LEU A 81 5.36 -1.16 2.26
CA LEU A 81 4.42 -0.26 2.92
C LEU A 81 4.57 -0.30 4.45
N THR A 82 4.67 -1.51 5.03
CA THR A 82 4.91 -1.70 6.46
C THR A 82 6.20 -1.02 6.90
N ALA A 83 7.29 -1.29 6.18
CA ALA A 83 8.58 -0.69 6.47
C ALA A 83 8.56 0.84 6.32
N ALA A 84 7.86 1.38 5.31
CA ALA A 84 7.69 2.82 5.14
C ALA A 84 6.95 3.43 6.33
N GLY A 85 5.86 2.80 6.78
CA GLY A 85 5.11 3.21 7.96
C GLY A 85 5.98 3.25 9.21
N LEU A 86 6.74 2.19 9.47
CA LEU A 86 7.68 2.12 10.59
C LEU A 86 8.78 3.19 10.50
N ALA A 87 9.31 3.46 9.31
CA ALA A 87 10.29 4.53 9.13
C ALA A 87 9.68 5.93 9.36
N MET A 88 8.38 6.09 9.06
CA MET A 88 7.63 7.34 9.28
C MET A 88 7.32 7.58 10.76
N THR A 89 7.10 6.55 11.59
CA THR A 89 6.79 6.73 13.03
C THR A 89 7.90 7.45 13.78
N ALA A 90 9.15 7.26 13.35
CA ALA A 90 10.32 7.90 13.95
C ALA A 90 10.43 9.41 13.64
N ARG A 91 9.49 10.01 12.90
CA ARG A 91 9.48 11.45 12.56
C ARG A 91 8.62 12.26 13.54
N PRO A 92 8.95 13.54 13.80
CA PRO A 92 8.03 14.46 14.48
C PRO A 92 6.69 14.53 13.74
N GLY A 93 5.57 14.32 14.45
CA GLY A 93 4.22 14.24 13.87
C GLY A 93 3.93 12.97 13.06
N GLY A 94 4.88 12.04 13.00
CA GLY A 94 4.79 10.78 12.27
C GLY A 94 4.20 9.54 12.99
N PRO A 95 4.13 9.44 14.34
CA PRO A 95 3.74 8.19 15.00
C PRO A 95 2.37 7.64 14.57
N MET A 96 1.34 8.48 14.54
CA MET A 96 -0.02 8.03 14.22
C MET A 96 -0.15 7.60 12.76
N ALA A 97 0.24 8.47 11.81
CA ALA A 97 0.15 8.17 10.39
C ALA A 97 1.06 7.00 9.98
N GLY A 98 2.29 6.97 10.51
CA GLY A 98 3.24 5.88 10.24
C GLY A 98 2.79 4.56 10.86
N GLY A 99 2.24 4.58 12.08
CA GLY A 99 1.77 3.39 12.78
C GLY A 99 0.55 2.77 12.08
N LEU A 100 -0.41 3.60 11.67
CA LEU A 100 -1.55 3.15 10.87
C LEU A 100 -1.14 2.60 9.51
N LEU A 101 -0.16 3.23 8.85
CA LEU A 101 0.38 2.73 7.58
C LEU A 101 1.11 1.40 7.75
N ALA A 102 1.86 1.25 8.85
CA ALA A 102 2.54 0.01 9.19
C ALA A 102 1.53 -1.13 9.44
N ALA A 103 0.47 -0.83 10.20
CA ALA A 103 -0.62 -1.75 10.46
C ALA A 103 -1.40 -2.10 9.18
N ALA A 104 -1.61 -1.15 8.27
CA ALA A 104 -2.21 -1.41 6.95
C ALA A 104 -1.39 -2.44 6.16
N GLY A 105 -0.07 -2.25 6.09
CA GLY A 105 0.82 -3.22 5.44
C GLY A 105 0.81 -4.59 6.11
N LEU A 106 0.77 -4.66 7.45
CA LEU A 106 0.67 -5.94 8.16
C LEU A 106 -0.65 -6.67 7.88
N ALA A 107 -1.77 -5.95 7.84
CA ALA A 107 -3.06 -6.51 7.46
C ALA A 107 -3.04 -7.01 5.99
N GLY A 108 -2.38 -6.28 5.09
CA GLY A 108 -2.15 -6.74 3.72
C GLY A 108 -1.32 -8.03 3.64
N LEU A 109 -0.26 -8.16 4.43
CA LEU A 109 0.51 -9.41 4.51
C LEU A 109 -0.32 -10.60 5.03
N LEU A 110 -1.30 -10.36 5.91
CA LEU A 110 -2.24 -11.40 6.36
C LEU A 110 -3.23 -11.79 5.26
N HIS A 111 -3.63 -10.85 4.40
CA HIS A 111 -4.38 -11.16 3.19
C HIS A 111 -3.58 -12.09 2.26
N ASP A 112 -2.32 -11.77 2.03
CA ASP A 112 -1.42 -12.57 1.18
C ASP A 112 -1.13 -13.95 1.74
N ALA A 113 -1.02 -14.07 3.08
CA ALA A 113 -0.93 -15.38 3.72
C ALA A 113 -2.16 -16.25 3.39
N GLY A 114 -3.34 -15.63 3.29
CA GLY A 114 -4.56 -16.28 2.81
C GLY A 114 -4.49 -16.68 1.33
N ASN A 115 -3.99 -15.81 0.45
CA ASN A 115 -3.75 -16.14 -0.98
C ASN A 115 -2.76 -17.31 -1.12
N LEU A 116 -1.68 -17.32 -0.34
CA LEU A 116 -0.74 -18.43 -0.33
C LEU A 116 -1.40 -19.74 0.11
N ALA A 117 -2.19 -19.69 1.19
CA ALA A 117 -2.95 -20.84 1.67
C ALA A 117 -3.92 -21.34 0.59
N LEU A 118 -4.59 -20.45 -0.14
CA LEU A 118 -5.46 -20.84 -1.25
C LEU A 118 -4.71 -21.54 -2.37
N THR A 119 -3.48 -21.13 -2.68
CA THR A 119 -2.61 -21.82 -3.63
C THR A 119 -2.35 -23.27 -3.20
N GLN A 120 -2.10 -23.49 -1.90
CA GLN A 120 -1.91 -24.84 -1.36
C GLN A 120 -3.19 -25.67 -1.43
N LEU A 121 -4.34 -25.05 -1.13
CA LEU A 121 -5.64 -25.73 -1.19
C LEU A 121 -6.03 -26.06 -2.64
N ALA A 122 -5.67 -25.24 -3.62
CA ALA A 122 -5.92 -25.49 -5.04
C ALA A 122 -5.21 -26.76 -5.56
N ALA A 123 -4.13 -27.19 -4.90
CA ALA A 123 -3.46 -28.47 -5.18
C ALA A 123 -4.22 -29.68 -4.61
N THR A 124 -5.31 -29.49 -3.87
CA THR A 124 -6.09 -30.55 -3.19
C THR A 124 -7.57 -30.51 -3.60
N THR A 125 -8.12 -31.64 -4.03
CA THR A 125 -9.45 -31.72 -4.66
C THR A 125 -10.64 -31.70 -3.70
N THR A 126 -10.42 -31.65 -2.38
CA THR A 126 -11.49 -31.78 -1.35
C THR A 126 -11.61 -30.58 -0.40
N ALA A 127 -11.04 -29.42 -0.75
CA ALA A 127 -10.84 -28.31 0.19
C ALA A 127 -11.88 -27.16 0.13
N ALA A 128 -13.06 -27.33 -0.49
CA ALA A 128 -13.96 -26.20 -0.77
C ALA A 128 -14.38 -25.38 0.47
N SER A 129 -14.68 -26.03 1.61
CA SER A 129 -15.06 -25.35 2.86
C SER A 129 -13.88 -24.62 3.50
N ALA A 130 -12.69 -25.22 3.50
CA ALA A 130 -11.46 -24.59 3.98
C ALA A 130 -11.09 -23.38 3.10
N ALA A 131 -11.21 -23.52 1.78
CA ALA A 131 -10.93 -22.46 0.83
C ALA A 131 -11.87 -21.27 1.02
N LEU A 132 -13.17 -21.52 1.25
CA LEU A 132 -14.13 -20.47 1.58
C LEU A 132 -13.72 -19.69 2.84
N ALA A 133 -13.38 -20.39 3.92
CA ALA A 133 -12.95 -19.75 5.16
C ALA A 133 -11.68 -18.91 4.95
N VAL A 134 -10.69 -19.45 4.25
CA VAL A 134 -9.44 -18.74 3.89
C VAL A 134 -9.74 -17.48 3.07
N MET A 135 -10.59 -17.58 2.03
CA MET A 135 -10.94 -16.45 1.18
C MET A 135 -11.69 -15.36 1.95
N LEU A 136 -12.63 -15.71 2.83
CA LEU A 136 -13.34 -14.74 3.66
C LEU A 136 -12.38 -14.02 4.60
N THR A 137 -11.49 -14.75 5.29
CA THR A 137 -10.48 -14.14 6.16
C THR A 137 -9.55 -13.23 5.37
N ALA A 138 -9.07 -13.67 4.20
CA ALA A 138 -8.22 -12.85 3.34
C ALA A 138 -8.93 -11.57 2.90
N LYS A 139 -10.21 -11.63 2.50
CA LYS A 139 -11.01 -10.45 2.14
C LYS A 139 -11.17 -9.48 3.31
N TRP A 140 -11.42 -9.98 4.51
CA TRP A 140 -11.49 -9.14 5.71
C TRP A 140 -10.16 -8.47 6.03
N MET A 141 -9.04 -9.16 5.83
CA MET A 141 -7.71 -8.60 6.07
C MET A 141 -7.35 -7.49 5.07
N VAL A 142 -7.65 -7.64 3.78
CA VAL A 142 -7.40 -6.56 2.80
C VAL A 142 -8.35 -5.37 2.99
N ASN A 143 -9.59 -5.62 3.42
CA ASN A 143 -10.53 -4.57 3.79
C ASN A 143 -10.06 -3.78 5.02
N LEU A 144 -9.55 -4.48 6.04
CA LEU A 144 -8.91 -3.85 7.20
C LEU A 144 -7.66 -3.06 6.78
N ALA A 145 -6.83 -3.60 5.90
CA ALA A 145 -5.67 -2.91 5.34
C ALA A 145 -6.08 -1.59 4.69
N GLY A 146 -7.12 -1.61 3.84
CA GLY A 146 -7.68 -0.41 3.22
C GLY A 146 -8.18 0.61 4.24
N LEU A 147 -8.91 0.19 5.29
CA LEU A 147 -9.40 1.09 6.33
C LEU A 147 -8.26 1.77 7.11
N LEU A 148 -7.24 0.99 7.47
CA LEU A 148 -6.04 1.50 8.14
C LEU A 148 -5.25 2.45 7.22
N TRP A 149 -5.20 2.16 5.91
CA TRP A 149 -4.54 3.02 4.94
C TRP A 149 -5.29 4.34 4.75
N VAL A 150 -6.62 4.31 4.68
CA VAL A 150 -7.47 5.52 4.69
C VAL A 150 -7.21 6.34 5.96
N ALA A 151 -7.22 5.71 7.14
CA ALA A 151 -6.95 6.38 8.41
C ALA A 151 -5.53 6.99 8.44
N ALA A 152 -4.52 6.26 7.95
CA ALA A 152 -3.16 6.74 7.82
C ALA A 152 -3.08 7.97 6.91
N THR A 153 -3.85 7.96 5.81
CA THR A 153 -3.91 9.07 4.84
C THR A 153 -4.51 10.31 5.47
N VAL A 154 -5.61 10.17 6.21
CA VAL A 154 -6.25 11.28 6.95
C VAL A 154 -5.30 11.83 8.01
N ALA A 155 -4.69 10.96 8.82
CA ALA A 155 -3.74 11.36 9.86
C ALA A 155 -2.54 12.10 9.27
N ALA A 156 -2.00 11.63 8.15
CA ALA A 156 -0.91 12.30 7.45
C ALA A 156 -1.35 13.66 6.90
N ALA A 157 -2.48 13.73 6.17
CA ALA A 157 -2.98 14.95 5.54
C ALA A 157 -3.31 16.07 6.55
N THR A 158 -3.73 15.71 7.76
CA THR A 158 -4.13 16.65 8.82
C THR A 158 -3.00 16.96 9.80
N GLY A 159 -2.18 15.97 10.15
CA GLY A 159 -1.17 16.07 11.21
C GLY A 159 0.25 16.43 10.74
N SER A 160 0.55 16.33 9.44
CA SER A 160 1.89 16.63 8.92
C SER A 160 2.00 18.01 8.27
N PRO A 161 3.13 18.73 8.47
CA PRO A 161 3.36 20.01 7.82
C PRO A 161 3.53 19.82 6.30
N MET A 162 2.53 20.22 5.52
CA MET A 162 2.56 20.15 4.05
C MET A 162 1.77 21.30 3.39
N SER A 163 1.91 21.48 2.09
CA SER A 163 1.16 22.52 1.35
C SER A 163 -0.34 22.21 1.34
N THR A 164 -1.19 23.23 1.38
CA THR A 164 -2.66 23.08 1.40
C THR A 164 -3.16 22.20 0.26
N ARG A 165 -2.61 22.38 -0.95
CA ARG A 165 -2.97 21.54 -2.12
C ARG A 165 -2.72 20.05 -1.89
N LEU A 166 -1.60 19.69 -1.25
CA LEU A 166 -1.28 18.29 -0.99
C LEU A 166 -2.17 17.69 0.13
N ARG A 167 -2.54 18.50 1.13
CA ARG A 167 -3.50 18.08 2.17
C ARG A 167 -4.85 17.77 1.55
N VAL A 168 -5.38 18.68 0.74
CA VAL A 168 -6.67 18.53 0.06
C VAL A 168 -6.64 17.29 -0.85
N ALA A 169 -5.58 17.12 -1.65
CA ALA A 169 -5.43 15.93 -2.47
C ALA A 169 -5.42 14.63 -1.63
N GLY A 170 -4.78 14.66 -0.45
CA GLY A 170 -4.79 13.52 0.48
C GLY A 170 -6.16 13.23 1.05
N LEU A 171 -6.93 14.27 1.44
CA LEU A 171 -8.29 14.09 1.93
C LEU A 171 -9.23 13.56 0.85
N VAL A 172 -9.12 14.06 -0.38
CA VAL A 172 -9.88 13.53 -1.53
C VAL A 172 -9.52 12.07 -1.80
N ALA A 173 -8.23 11.73 -1.76
CA ALA A 173 -7.77 10.35 -1.89
C ALA A 173 -8.34 9.46 -0.76
N ALA A 174 -8.33 9.93 0.48
CA ALA A 174 -8.91 9.21 1.62
C ALA A 174 -10.41 8.96 1.44
N ILE A 175 -11.17 9.93 0.94
CA ILE A 175 -12.61 9.77 0.65
C ILE A 175 -12.81 8.70 -0.43
N SER A 176 -12.01 8.73 -1.50
CA SER A 176 -12.06 7.72 -2.56
C SER A 176 -11.76 6.31 -2.02
N GLY A 177 -10.70 6.16 -1.22
CA GLY A 177 -10.39 4.87 -0.60
C GLY A 177 -11.42 4.45 0.44
N LEU A 178 -12.04 5.38 1.16
CA LEU A 178 -13.15 5.09 2.07
C LEU A 178 -14.35 4.52 1.30
N ALA A 179 -14.66 5.09 0.13
CA ALA A 179 -15.70 4.53 -0.74
C ALA A 179 -15.33 3.11 -1.20
N ALA A 180 -14.06 2.85 -1.54
CA ALA A 180 -13.59 1.52 -1.91
C ALA A 180 -13.76 0.48 -0.79
N VAL A 181 -13.42 0.82 0.46
CA VAL A 181 -13.52 -0.13 1.59
C VAL A 181 -14.94 -0.31 2.10
N VAL A 182 -15.82 0.67 1.95
CA VAL A 182 -17.23 0.52 2.33
C VAL A 182 -17.97 -0.38 1.35
N LEU A 183 -17.50 -0.45 0.11
CA LEU A 183 -18.19 -1.14 -0.97
C LEU A 183 -18.45 -2.65 -0.69
N PRO A 184 -17.48 -3.45 -0.19
CA PRO A 184 -17.74 -4.83 0.24
C PRO A 184 -18.79 -5.00 1.36
N TRP A 185 -19.04 -3.96 2.16
CA TRP A 185 -20.00 -3.99 3.26
C TRP A 185 -21.43 -3.83 2.74
N THR A 186 -21.59 -3.32 1.52
CA THR A 186 -22.90 -3.17 0.87
C THR A 186 -23.44 -4.49 0.30
N THR A 187 -22.60 -5.52 0.22
CA THR A 187 -22.91 -6.78 -0.46
C THR A 187 -23.10 -7.98 0.48
N GLY A 188 -23.00 -7.78 1.80
CA GLY A 188 -23.22 -8.83 2.80
C GLY A 188 -22.30 -10.05 2.61
N THR A 189 -22.82 -11.25 2.86
CA THR A 189 -22.06 -12.51 2.74
C THR A 189 -21.88 -12.99 1.30
N ALA A 190 -22.61 -12.42 0.34
CA ALA A 190 -22.45 -12.73 -1.09
C ALA A 190 -21.14 -12.17 -1.67
N GLY A 191 -20.53 -11.19 -0.99
CA GLY A 191 -19.33 -10.53 -1.47
C GLY A 191 -19.57 -9.61 -2.68
N PRO A 192 -18.58 -8.78 -3.03
CA PRO A 192 -18.66 -7.92 -4.20
C PRO A 192 -18.67 -8.73 -5.50
N THR A 193 -19.43 -8.25 -6.49
CA THR A 193 -19.31 -8.77 -7.86
C THR A 193 -17.93 -8.40 -8.44
N ALA A 194 -17.48 -9.11 -9.49
CA ALA A 194 -16.20 -8.79 -10.15
C ALA A 194 -16.11 -7.31 -10.58
N ALA A 195 -17.20 -6.72 -11.07
CA ALA A 195 -17.24 -5.30 -11.44
C ALA A 195 -17.07 -4.38 -10.22
N LEU A 196 -17.67 -4.74 -9.08
CA LEU A 196 -17.53 -4.01 -7.83
C LEU A 196 -16.11 -4.13 -7.26
N GLU A 197 -15.45 -5.27 -7.42
CA GLU A 197 -14.04 -5.44 -7.04
C GLU A 197 -13.12 -4.56 -7.89
N GLN A 198 -13.33 -4.55 -9.21
CA GLN A 198 -12.59 -3.65 -10.12
C GLN A 198 -12.81 -2.18 -9.77
N LEU A 199 -14.05 -1.80 -9.44
CA LEU A 199 -14.35 -0.45 -8.96
C LEU A 199 -13.61 -0.16 -7.64
N GLY A 200 -13.54 -1.13 -6.73
CA GLY A 200 -12.75 -1.03 -5.50
C GLY A 200 -11.28 -0.71 -5.76
N TYR A 201 -10.62 -1.42 -6.69
CA TYR A 201 -9.25 -1.13 -7.10
C TYR A 201 -9.09 0.30 -7.64
N VAL A 202 -9.98 0.73 -8.53
CA VAL A 202 -9.96 2.08 -9.12
C VAL A 202 -10.14 3.15 -8.05
N LEU A 203 -11.06 2.94 -7.11
CA LEU A 203 -11.33 3.87 -6.01
C LEU A 203 -10.17 3.94 -5.00
N HIS A 204 -9.35 2.89 -4.88
CA HIS A 204 -8.14 2.91 -4.04
C HIS A 204 -6.93 3.58 -4.70
N LEU A 205 -6.87 3.62 -6.04
CA LEU A 205 -5.75 4.17 -6.80
C LEU A 205 -5.35 5.60 -6.37
N PRO A 206 -6.27 6.54 -6.07
CA PRO A 206 -5.91 7.86 -5.56
C PRO A 206 -5.06 7.84 -4.29
N ILE A 207 -5.30 6.91 -3.36
CA ILE A 207 -4.49 6.75 -2.14
C ILE A 207 -3.07 6.33 -2.51
N MET A 208 -2.94 5.30 -3.35
CA MET A 208 -1.64 4.79 -3.80
C MET A 208 -0.83 5.90 -4.49
N LEU A 209 -1.44 6.64 -5.40
CA LEU A 209 -0.80 7.76 -6.11
C LEU A 209 -0.39 8.89 -5.15
N TRP A 210 -1.23 9.20 -4.15
CA TRP A 210 -0.89 10.23 -3.16
C TRP A 210 0.34 9.84 -2.33
N TYR A 211 0.43 8.58 -1.89
CA TYR A 211 1.65 8.07 -1.23
C TYR A 211 2.85 8.00 -2.18
N GLY A 212 2.65 7.72 -3.47
CA GLY A 212 3.68 7.86 -4.49
C GLY A 212 4.25 9.27 -4.57
N VAL A 213 3.38 10.29 -4.56
CA VAL A 213 3.78 11.70 -4.52
C VAL A 213 4.56 12.01 -3.24
N LEU A 214 4.14 11.51 -2.08
CA LEU A 214 4.89 11.65 -0.83
C LEU A 214 6.26 10.99 -0.91
N GLY A 215 6.33 9.78 -1.47
CA GLY A 215 7.57 9.04 -1.66
C GLY A 215 8.55 9.81 -2.53
N TRP A 216 8.09 10.28 -3.69
CA TRP A 216 8.86 11.13 -4.60
C TRP A 216 9.37 12.41 -3.95
N ARG A 217 8.51 13.10 -3.19
CA ARG A 217 8.92 14.30 -2.44
C ARG A 217 9.98 13.96 -1.39
N SER A 218 9.88 12.83 -0.71
CA SER A 218 10.85 12.40 0.30
C SER A 218 12.23 12.09 -0.30
N LEU A 219 12.27 11.51 -1.51
CA LEU A 219 13.50 11.35 -2.28
C LEU A 219 14.15 12.69 -2.66
N ARG A 220 13.34 13.68 -3.04
CA ARG A 220 13.81 15.01 -3.48
C ARG A 220 14.21 15.92 -2.32
N SER A 221 13.54 15.84 -1.17
CA SER A 221 13.89 16.60 0.04
C SER A 221 15.27 16.23 0.57
N GLY A 222 15.74 15.00 0.30
CA GLY A 222 17.13 14.61 0.50
C GLY A 222 18.12 15.18 -0.53
N ARG A 223 17.76 16.22 -1.30
CA ARG A 223 18.64 16.87 -2.30
C ARG A 223 18.72 18.41 -2.22
N LEU A 224 17.89 19.12 -1.44
CA LEU A 224 17.86 20.60 -1.33
C LEU A 224 17.36 21.01 0.08
N ARG A 225 18.00 21.86 0.90
CA ARG A 225 18.41 23.26 0.66
C ARG A 225 19.67 23.69 1.44
N LEU A 226 20.68 24.13 0.69
CA LEU A 226 21.47 25.34 0.97
C LEU A 226 20.74 26.51 0.28
N GLY A 227 20.63 27.65 0.95
CA GLY A 227 20.07 28.91 0.41
C GLY A 227 18.71 29.27 1.01
N ARG A 228 18.69 30.06 2.08
CA ARG A 228 18.96 31.51 2.12
C ARG A 228 19.45 31.88 3.50
#